data_AF-A0A871R8B8-F1
#
_entry.id   AF-A0A871R8B8-F1
#
_cell.length_a   1.000
_cell.length_b   1.000
_cell.length_c   1.000
_cell.angle_alpha   90.00
_cell.angle_beta   90.00
_cell.angle_gamma   90.00
#
_symmetry.space_group_name_H-M   'P 1'
#
loop_
_entity.id
_entity.type
_entity.pdbx_description
1 polymer ?
#
loop_
_entity_poly.entity_id
_entity_poly.type
_entity_poly.pdbx_seq_one_letter_code
_entity_poly.pdbx_strand_id
1 'polypeptide(L)'
;MDSLIRQIRQRVPMGSLDWNSAIENAFPSLEEQNLLLSEVTKCAKLNPFYAKHIIKNFVEKLERRQRDGDESGLDDALYEKLYELLPAKALDPTATDILGYTMKTSTENCKDDAVVWIRESPRLISGMGTTGMRTWEASLFLSQYLGMVLDGSSGKSGLLEESNMKIFESVRDDFVGKTVLELGCGTGFVGIYMLKRFGSLLKHLIFTDGDTQLIDRMSSNLNLNDLSVDSKKLQVRKLWWGEDDLPMQRVDTIVAADVTYDASVIPDLAEVLDEAMSQDNKVYGRVNVAYIAATIRNEVTIKTWEEYLEMGRQDKIWTWEIIESTKDPVCWKTSLQSTNQLDNIWYPVGVAEIRIYKISRVIERNMTIED
;
A
#
# COMPACT_ATOMS: atom_id res chain seq x y z
N MET A 1 -6.61 -16.93 14.85
CA MET A 1 -5.61 -17.48 13.90
C MET A 1 -5.35 -16.56 12.69
N ASP A 2 -6.39 -16.08 11.99
CA ASP A 2 -6.22 -15.27 10.76
C ASP A 2 -5.35 -14.02 10.91
N SER A 3 -5.52 -13.24 12.00
CA SER A 3 -4.70 -12.06 12.29
C SER A 3 -3.20 -12.41 12.32
N LEU A 4 -2.83 -13.46 13.06
CA LEU A 4 -1.46 -13.95 13.14
C LEU A 4 -0.92 -14.36 11.76
N ILE A 5 -1.73 -15.03 10.93
CA ILE A 5 -1.32 -15.41 9.56
C ILE A 5 -1.05 -14.18 8.71
N ARG A 6 -1.90 -13.15 8.76
CA ARG A 6 -1.69 -11.89 8.02
C ARG A 6 -0.38 -11.24 8.46
N GLN A 7 -0.11 -11.21 9.76
CA GLN A 7 1.13 -10.64 10.30
C GLN A 7 2.38 -11.46 9.92
N ILE A 8 2.29 -12.80 9.89
CA ILE A 8 3.35 -13.68 9.39
C ILE A 8 3.64 -13.36 7.91
N ARG A 9 2.60 -13.18 7.08
CA ARG A 9 2.76 -12.82 5.66
C ARG A 9 3.42 -11.44 5.48
N GLN A 10 3.15 -10.48 6.35
CA GLN A 10 3.78 -9.15 6.33
C GLN A 10 5.17 -9.12 7.00
N ARG A 11 5.64 -10.23 7.58
CA ARG A 11 6.90 -10.34 8.36
C ARG A 11 6.95 -9.38 9.56
N VAL A 12 5.82 -9.23 10.25
CA VAL A 12 5.74 -8.41 11.48
C VAL A 12 6.78 -8.90 12.50
N PRO A 13 7.54 -7.99 13.15
CA PRO A 13 8.54 -8.37 14.14
C PRO A 13 7.95 -9.25 15.26
N MET A 14 8.73 -10.20 15.77
CA MET A 14 8.27 -11.20 16.76
C MET A 14 7.59 -10.59 17.99
N GLY A 15 8.08 -9.44 18.47
CA GLY A 15 7.53 -8.74 19.64
C GLY A 15 6.22 -7.99 19.37
N SER A 16 5.79 -7.87 18.12
CA SER A 16 4.57 -7.17 17.71
C SER A 16 3.51 -8.11 17.14
N LEU A 17 3.77 -9.41 17.12
CA LEU A 17 2.80 -10.42 16.70
C LEU A 17 1.68 -10.55 17.74
N ASP A 18 0.44 -10.57 17.25
CA ASP A 18 -0.77 -10.83 18.02
C ASP A 18 -0.97 -12.34 18.19
N TRP A 19 -0.26 -12.88 19.17
CA TRP A 19 -0.44 -14.27 19.60
C TRP A 19 -1.76 -14.48 20.34
N ASN A 20 -2.37 -13.41 20.85
CA ASN A 20 -3.51 -13.48 21.75
C ASN A 20 -4.75 -13.91 20.98
N SER A 21 -4.97 -13.32 19.79
CA SER A 21 -6.05 -13.73 18.89
C SER A 21 -5.91 -15.14 18.30
N ALA A 22 -4.74 -15.76 18.44
CA ALA A 22 -4.49 -17.11 17.91
C ALA A 22 -4.47 -18.19 18.99
N ILE A 23 -3.98 -17.89 20.20
CA ILE A 23 -3.66 -18.91 21.20
C ILE A 23 -4.25 -18.60 22.58
N GLU A 24 -4.44 -17.32 22.94
CA GLU A 24 -4.83 -16.95 24.31
C GLU A 24 -6.33 -17.08 24.58
N ASN A 25 -7.18 -17.11 23.56
CA ASN A 25 -8.62 -17.28 23.76
C ASN A 25 -9.07 -18.74 23.77
N ALA A 26 -8.41 -19.60 22.99
CA ALA A 26 -8.68 -21.03 22.91
C ALA A 26 -7.43 -21.76 22.41
N PHE A 27 -7.26 -23.03 22.78
CA PHE A 27 -6.21 -23.85 22.20
C PHE A 27 -6.51 -24.09 20.71
N PRO A 28 -5.54 -23.84 19.80
CA PRO A 28 -5.77 -24.00 18.38
C PRO A 28 -6.11 -25.45 18.02
N SER A 29 -7.18 -25.62 17.24
CA SER A 29 -7.52 -26.90 16.64
C SER A 29 -6.38 -27.44 15.75
N LEU A 30 -6.38 -28.74 15.47
CA LEU A 30 -5.42 -29.32 14.53
C LEU A 30 -5.50 -28.67 13.13
N GLU A 31 -6.68 -28.22 12.71
CA GLU A 31 -6.85 -27.48 11.45
C GLU A 31 -6.12 -26.12 11.49
N GLU A 32 -6.25 -25.37 12.59
CA GLU A 32 -5.55 -24.09 12.78
C GLU A 32 -4.04 -24.27 12.90
N GLN A 33 -3.58 -25.33 13.59
CA GLN A 33 -2.17 -25.69 13.65
C GLN A 33 -1.62 -26.00 12.25
N ASN A 34 -2.34 -26.80 11.45
CA ASN A 34 -1.98 -27.13 10.08
C ASN A 34 -1.99 -25.90 9.15
N LEU A 35 -2.94 -24.98 9.36
CA LEU A 35 -3.01 -23.74 8.62
C LEU A 35 -1.77 -22.86 8.89
N LEU A 36 -1.39 -22.69 10.15
CA LEU A 36 -0.18 -21.97 10.52
C LEU A 36 1.07 -22.66 9.96
N LEU A 37 1.17 -23.99 10.10
CA LEU A 37 2.30 -24.77 9.59
C LEU A 37 2.45 -24.63 8.07
N SER A 38 1.34 -24.63 7.32
CA SER A 38 1.32 -24.40 5.88
C SER A 38 1.89 -23.03 5.52
N GLU A 39 1.45 -21.98 6.21
CA GLU A 39 1.93 -20.61 5.97
C GLU A 39 3.40 -20.44 6.37
N VAL A 40 3.82 -21.02 7.50
CA VAL A 40 5.22 -20.98 7.91
C VAL A 40 6.11 -21.78 6.96
N THR A 41 5.61 -22.89 6.41
CA THR A 41 6.34 -23.66 5.39
C THR A 41 6.54 -22.86 4.09
N LYS A 42 5.54 -22.05 3.69
CA LYS A 42 5.72 -21.10 2.58
C LYS A 42 6.76 -20.02 2.93
N CYS A 43 6.66 -19.44 4.12
CA CYS A 43 7.62 -18.44 4.61
C CYS A 43 9.04 -19.01 4.68
N ALA A 44 9.21 -20.27 5.10
CA ALA A 44 10.50 -20.91 5.26
C ALA A 44 11.31 -21.01 3.96
N LYS A 45 10.64 -21.09 2.80
CA LYS A 45 11.30 -21.12 1.48
C LYS A 45 12.06 -19.83 1.17
N LEU A 46 11.65 -18.71 1.78
CA LEU A 46 12.20 -17.38 1.51
C LEU A 46 12.99 -16.85 2.71
N ASN A 47 12.44 -17.03 3.90
CA ASN A 47 12.98 -16.53 5.16
C ASN A 47 12.91 -17.61 6.24
N PRO A 48 13.81 -18.61 6.17
CA PRO A 48 13.82 -19.73 7.12
C PRO A 48 14.12 -19.27 8.55
N PHE A 49 14.84 -18.16 8.72
CA PHE A 49 15.11 -17.60 10.05
C PHE A 49 13.86 -17.04 10.71
N TYR A 50 13.07 -16.23 10.00
CA TYR A 50 11.80 -15.74 10.52
C TYR A 50 10.84 -16.91 10.80
N ALA A 51 10.72 -17.85 9.86
CA ALA A 51 9.91 -19.06 10.01
C ALA A 51 10.29 -19.87 11.26
N LYS A 52 11.58 -20.09 11.51
CA LYS A 52 12.10 -20.75 12.72
C LYS A 52 11.56 -20.10 13.99
N HIS A 53 11.63 -18.77 14.06
CA HIS A 53 11.17 -18.03 15.23
C HIS A 53 9.66 -18.08 15.40
N ILE A 54 8.87 -18.12 14.31
CA ILE A 54 7.42 -18.32 14.40
C ILE A 54 7.09 -19.68 15.00
N ILE A 55 7.61 -20.78 14.42
CA ILE A 55 7.28 -22.14 14.92
C ILE A 55 7.75 -22.31 16.35
N LYS A 56 8.97 -21.86 16.66
CA LYS A 56 9.51 -21.92 18.02
C LYS A 56 8.58 -21.25 19.03
N ASN A 57 8.15 -20.01 18.75
CA ASN A 57 7.25 -19.29 19.66
C ASN A 57 5.85 -19.93 19.72
N PHE A 58 5.34 -20.46 18.61
CA PHE A 58 4.06 -21.16 18.56
C PHE A 58 4.08 -22.41 19.44
N VAL A 59 5.06 -23.30 19.25
CA VAL A 59 5.25 -24.51 20.05
C VAL A 59 5.43 -24.17 21.52
N GLU A 60 6.31 -23.24 21.88
CA GLU A 60 6.52 -22.82 23.28
C GLU A 60 5.24 -22.29 23.95
N LYS A 61 4.38 -21.60 23.20
CA LYS A 61 3.10 -21.09 23.71
C LYS A 61 2.08 -22.20 23.91
N LEU A 62 2.01 -23.19 23.01
CA LEU A 62 1.13 -24.35 23.15
C LEU A 62 1.57 -25.27 24.30
N GLU A 63 2.87 -25.52 24.45
CA GLU A 63 3.42 -26.30 25.57
C GLU A 63 3.14 -25.65 26.94
N ARG A 64 3.09 -24.32 27.01
CA ARG A 64 2.68 -23.61 28.23
C ARG A 64 1.21 -23.92 28.56
N ARG A 65 0.32 -23.87 27.57
CA ARG A 65 -1.11 -24.21 27.77
C ARG A 65 -1.35 -25.65 28.18
N GLN A 66 -0.62 -26.61 27.59
CA GLN A 66 -0.73 -28.00 27.99
C GLN A 66 -0.35 -28.21 29.46
N ARG A 67 0.69 -27.50 29.95
CA ARG A 67 1.05 -27.51 31.37
C ARG A 67 -0.01 -26.89 32.28
N ASP A 68 -0.77 -25.93 31.76
CA ASP A 68 -1.85 -25.26 32.48
C ASP A 68 -3.16 -26.07 32.49
N GLY A 69 -3.15 -27.31 31.97
CA GLY A 69 -4.26 -28.28 32.09
C GLY A 69 -5.07 -28.50 30.81
N ASP A 70 -4.60 -28.01 29.66
CA ASP A 70 -5.23 -28.29 28.37
C ASP A 70 -4.75 -29.65 27.81
N GLU A 71 -5.64 -30.63 27.70
CA GLU A 71 -5.34 -31.96 27.17
C GLU A 71 -5.31 -32.04 25.64
N SER A 72 -5.46 -30.89 24.94
CA SER A 72 -5.45 -30.85 23.48
C SER A 72 -4.10 -31.27 22.89
N GLY A 73 -4.17 -32.04 21.80
CA GLY A 73 -3.00 -32.56 21.10
C GLY A 73 -2.21 -31.48 20.35
N LEU A 74 -0.88 -31.54 20.50
CA LEU A 74 0.05 -30.80 19.67
C LEU A 74 0.42 -31.67 18.45
N ASP A 75 0.41 -31.09 17.25
CA ASP A 75 0.78 -31.82 16.04
C ASP A 75 2.31 -32.03 15.98
N ASP A 76 2.76 -33.29 15.87
CA ASP A 76 4.18 -33.67 15.75
C ASP A 76 4.86 -32.98 14.55
N ALA A 77 4.09 -32.67 13.49
CA ALA A 77 4.60 -31.97 12.31
C ALA A 77 5.16 -30.57 12.63
N LEU A 78 4.72 -29.94 13.72
CA LEU A 78 5.28 -28.66 14.19
C LEU A 78 6.71 -28.84 14.71
N TYR A 79 6.98 -29.90 15.45
CA TYR A 79 8.33 -30.21 15.94
C TYR A 79 9.24 -30.60 14.77
N GLU A 80 8.77 -31.45 13.86
CA GLU A 80 9.54 -31.84 12.67
C GLU A 80 9.98 -30.59 11.88
N LYS A 81 9.05 -29.66 11.66
CA LYS A 81 9.35 -28.39 10.98
C LYS A 81 10.29 -27.49 11.78
N LEU A 82 10.15 -27.45 13.10
CA LEU A 82 11.09 -26.71 13.96
C LEU A 82 12.52 -27.28 13.84
N TYR A 83 12.66 -28.61 13.90
CA TYR A 83 13.94 -29.30 13.76
C TYR A 83 14.60 -29.02 12.40
N GLU A 84 13.82 -29.05 11.32
CA GLU A 84 14.28 -28.67 9.97
C GLU A 84 14.87 -27.25 9.94
N LEU A 85 14.24 -26.33 10.68
CA LEU A 85 14.59 -24.90 10.64
C LEU A 85 15.66 -24.48 11.66
N LEU A 86 16.05 -25.33 12.61
CA LEU A 86 17.09 -25.01 13.61
C LEU A 86 18.37 -24.35 13.04
N PRO A 87 18.98 -24.83 11.93
CA PRO A 87 20.20 -24.25 11.41
C PRO A 87 20.01 -22.88 10.72
N ALA A 88 18.77 -22.40 10.54
CA ALA A 88 18.49 -21.18 9.81
C ALA A 88 19.16 -19.95 10.43
N LYS A 89 19.75 -19.10 9.58
CA LYS A 89 20.46 -17.87 9.92
C LYS A 89 19.75 -16.65 9.33
N ALA A 90 19.90 -15.50 10.01
CA ALA A 90 19.31 -14.25 9.56
C ALA A 90 19.78 -13.88 8.14
N LEU A 91 18.86 -13.35 7.35
CA LEU A 91 19.16 -12.81 6.02
C LEU A 91 19.94 -11.49 6.12
N ASP A 92 20.73 -11.21 5.07
CA ASP A 92 21.41 -9.93 4.88
C ASP A 92 20.40 -8.75 4.74
N PRO A 93 20.74 -7.52 5.16
CA PRO A 93 19.85 -6.36 4.99
C PRO A 93 19.41 -6.07 3.55
N THR A 94 20.23 -6.44 2.56
CA THR A 94 19.93 -6.25 1.13
C THR A 94 19.10 -7.39 0.53
N ALA A 95 18.96 -8.50 1.26
CA ALA A 95 18.26 -9.68 0.79
C ALA A 95 16.79 -9.38 0.48
N THR A 96 16.31 -9.96 -0.62
CA THR A 96 14.90 -9.88 -1.01
C THR A 96 14.07 -10.94 -0.27
N ASP A 97 12.83 -10.61 0.04
CA ASP A 97 11.79 -11.51 0.56
C ASP A 97 10.52 -11.31 -0.30
N ILE A 98 9.49 -12.15 -0.09
CA ILE A 98 8.15 -11.96 -0.67
C ILE A 98 7.15 -11.78 0.46
N LEU A 99 6.69 -10.54 0.63
CA LEU A 99 5.74 -10.15 1.65
C LEU A 99 4.32 -10.20 1.10
N GLY A 100 3.36 -10.54 1.95
CA GLY A 100 1.94 -10.51 1.63
C GLY A 100 1.23 -9.47 2.51
N TYR A 101 0.68 -8.44 1.89
CA TYR A 101 -0.10 -7.41 2.58
C TYR A 101 -1.58 -7.71 2.38
N THR A 102 -2.31 -7.89 3.49
CA THR A 102 -3.72 -8.26 3.44
C THR A 102 -4.59 -7.01 3.58
N MET A 103 -5.30 -6.67 2.53
CA MET A 103 -6.21 -5.52 2.48
C MET A 103 -7.66 -6.01 2.61
N LYS A 104 -8.34 -5.57 3.68
CA LYS A 104 -9.78 -5.82 3.87
C LYS A 104 -10.59 -5.01 2.88
N THR A 105 -11.69 -5.60 2.46
CA THR A 105 -12.87 -4.88 2.00
C THR A 105 -13.91 -4.85 3.09
N SER A 106 -14.82 -3.89 3.07
CA SER A 106 -15.84 -3.70 4.12
C SER A 106 -16.91 -4.82 4.19
N THR A 107 -16.66 -5.97 3.56
CA THR A 107 -17.48 -7.17 3.68
C THR A 107 -17.00 -7.96 4.88
N GLU A 108 -17.89 -8.29 5.82
CA GLU A 108 -17.59 -9.11 7.02
C GLU A 108 -17.00 -10.50 6.71
N ASN A 109 -16.96 -10.89 5.44
CA ASN A 109 -16.44 -12.16 4.97
C ASN A 109 -14.93 -12.06 4.65
N CYS A 110 -14.09 -12.61 5.52
CA CYS A 110 -12.62 -12.64 5.37
C CYS A 110 -12.11 -13.40 4.12
N LYS A 111 -13.00 -14.08 3.39
CA LYS A 111 -12.70 -14.80 2.14
C LYS A 111 -12.47 -13.88 0.94
N ASP A 112 -12.90 -12.62 1.03
CA ASP A 112 -12.72 -11.61 -0.04
C ASP A 112 -11.55 -10.65 0.22
N ASP A 113 -10.73 -10.91 1.25
CA ASP A 113 -9.50 -10.14 1.49
C ASP A 113 -8.52 -10.35 0.34
N ALA A 114 -7.96 -9.26 -0.18
CA ALA A 114 -6.90 -9.39 -1.17
C ALA A 114 -5.56 -9.35 -0.48
N VAL A 115 -4.80 -10.41 -0.71
CA VAL A 115 -3.38 -10.42 -0.40
C VAL A 115 -2.63 -9.92 -1.62
N VAL A 116 -1.91 -8.81 -1.46
CA VAL A 116 -0.97 -8.30 -2.46
C VAL A 116 0.41 -8.82 -2.11
N TRP A 117 0.98 -9.62 -3.01
CA TRP A 117 2.31 -10.22 -2.84
C TRP A 117 3.37 -9.37 -3.51
N ILE A 118 4.36 -8.90 -2.75
CA ILE A 118 5.43 -8.06 -3.26
C ILE A 118 6.78 -8.72 -2.97
N ARG A 119 7.61 -8.84 -4.00
CA ARG A 119 9.03 -9.09 -3.84
C ARG A 119 9.73 -7.77 -3.56
N GLU A 120 10.39 -7.67 -2.41
CA GLU A 120 11.05 -6.46 -1.94
C GLU A 120 12.24 -6.76 -1.02
N SER A 121 13.05 -5.74 -0.73
CA SER A 121 14.14 -5.77 0.25
C SER A 121 13.69 -5.02 1.52
N PRO A 122 12.92 -5.64 2.43
CA PRO A 122 12.18 -4.94 3.49
C PRO A 122 13.08 -4.20 4.51
N ARG A 123 14.36 -4.59 4.58
CA ARG A 123 15.37 -4.00 5.50
C ARG A 123 16.22 -2.92 4.84
N LEU A 124 16.04 -2.66 3.54
CA LEU A 124 16.77 -1.64 2.80
C LEU A 124 15.98 -0.33 2.82
N ILE A 125 16.53 0.70 3.47
CA ILE A 125 15.93 2.05 3.54
C ILE A 125 16.29 2.86 2.30
N SER A 126 17.55 2.80 1.90
CA SER A 126 18.07 3.37 0.66
C SER A 126 19.24 2.51 0.20
N GLY A 127 19.34 2.27 -1.10
CA GLY A 127 20.41 1.49 -1.70
C GLY A 127 20.37 1.55 -3.22
N MET A 128 21.52 1.40 -3.87
CA MET A 128 21.65 1.43 -5.33
C MET A 128 21.09 2.73 -5.99
N GLY A 129 21.03 3.84 -5.24
CA GLY A 129 20.52 5.13 -5.72
C GLY A 129 19.01 5.32 -5.57
N THR A 130 18.28 4.36 -4.97
CA THR A 130 16.82 4.41 -4.82
C THR A 130 16.34 4.06 -3.40
N THR A 131 15.13 4.49 -3.06
CA THR A 131 14.38 4.10 -1.87
C THR A 131 13.18 3.19 -2.20
N GLY A 132 12.91 2.93 -3.49
CA GLY A 132 11.72 2.20 -3.97
C GLY A 132 11.79 0.68 -3.85
N MET A 133 12.80 0.15 -3.16
CA MET A 133 13.06 -1.30 -3.05
C MET A 133 12.23 -1.99 -1.96
N ARG A 134 11.42 -1.23 -1.22
CA ARG A 134 10.47 -1.71 -0.23
C ARG A 134 9.15 -0.95 -0.33
N THR A 135 8.07 -1.59 0.12
CA THR A 135 6.77 -0.95 0.23
C THR A 135 6.76 -0.05 1.47
N TRP A 136 6.45 1.22 1.26
CA TRP A 136 6.39 2.23 2.31
C TRP A 136 4.99 2.36 2.90
N GLU A 137 4.92 2.84 4.14
CA GLU A 137 3.67 2.95 4.89
C GLU A 137 2.65 3.86 4.20
N ALA A 138 3.09 4.90 3.47
CA ALA A 138 2.19 5.74 2.69
C ALA A 138 1.50 4.99 1.54
N SER A 139 2.17 4.01 0.92
CA SER A 139 1.58 3.16 -0.12
C SER A 139 0.47 2.28 0.46
N LEU A 140 0.68 1.75 1.67
CA LEU A 140 -0.32 0.96 2.38
C LEU A 140 -1.53 1.85 2.74
N PHE A 141 -1.28 3.04 3.28
CA PHE A 141 -2.34 3.96 3.69
C PHE A 141 -3.17 4.47 2.52
N LEU A 142 -2.52 4.87 1.42
CA LEU A 142 -3.22 5.28 0.18
C LEU A 142 -4.07 4.15 -0.38
N SER A 143 -3.53 2.92 -0.41
CA SER A 143 -4.25 1.75 -0.91
C SER A 143 -5.47 1.43 -0.04
N GLN A 144 -5.35 1.51 1.29
CA GLN A 144 -6.49 1.33 2.19
C GLN A 144 -7.58 2.37 1.94
N TYR A 145 -7.20 3.64 1.84
CA TYR A 145 -8.13 4.72 1.55
C TYR A 145 -8.87 4.51 0.22
N LEU A 146 -8.11 4.24 -0.86
CA LEU A 146 -8.70 3.98 -2.18
C LEU A 146 -9.56 2.72 -2.19
N GLY A 147 -9.17 1.67 -1.44
CA GLY A 147 -9.98 0.47 -1.26
C GLY A 147 -11.37 0.77 -0.73
N MET A 148 -11.43 1.53 0.36
CA MET A 148 -12.69 1.92 0.99
C MET A 148 -13.58 2.74 0.06
N VAL A 149 -12.98 3.66 -0.70
CA VAL A 149 -13.70 4.50 -1.67
C VAL A 149 -14.22 3.67 -2.86
N LEU A 150 -13.38 2.79 -3.41
CA LEU A 150 -13.67 2.04 -4.64
C LEU A 150 -14.52 0.78 -4.42
N ASP A 151 -14.64 0.28 -3.19
CA ASP A 151 -15.59 -0.77 -2.86
C ASP A 151 -17.06 -0.27 -2.88
N GLY A 152 -17.28 1.04 -2.84
CA GLY A 152 -18.63 1.64 -2.81
C GLY A 152 -19.49 1.22 -1.60
N SER A 153 -18.87 0.56 -0.63
CA SER A 153 -19.53 -0.05 0.52
C SER A 153 -19.45 0.85 1.78
N SER A 154 -18.89 2.04 1.62
CA SER A 154 -18.93 3.17 2.57
C SER A 154 -20.32 3.42 3.14
N GLY A 155 -21.38 3.24 2.34
CA GLY A 155 -22.78 3.40 2.80
C GLY A 155 -23.31 2.30 3.72
N LYS A 156 -22.65 1.14 3.86
CA LYS A 156 -23.17 -0.02 4.62
C LYS A 156 -22.65 -0.15 6.04
N SER A 157 -21.54 0.50 6.38
CA SER A 157 -20.88 0.29 7.68
C SER A 157 -21.42 1.18 8.80
N GLY A 158 -22.26 2.19 8.53
CA GLY A 158 -22.72 3.16 9.55
C GLY A 158 -21.60 3.99 10.19
N LEU A 159 -20.37 3.90 9.67
CA LEU A 159 -19.17 4.54 10.21
C LEU A 159 -18.92 5.94 9.65
N LEU A 160 -19.57 6.32 8.53
CA LEU A 160 -19.31 7.56 7.81
C LEU A 160 -20.46 8.56 7.99
N GLU A 161 -20.10 9.81 8.24
CA GLU A 161 -21.04 10.93 8.24
C GLU A 161 -21.48 11.28 6.80
N GLU A 162 -22.67 11.85 6.66
CA GLU A 162 -23.27 12.18 5.36
C GLU A 162 -22.42 13.19 4.55
N SER A 163 -21.68 14.06 5.24
CA SER A 163 -20.66 14.97 4.67
C SER A 163 -19.52 14.22 3.99
N ASN A 164 -19.04 13.13 4.59
CA ASN A 164 -17.94 12.32 4.08
C ASN A 164 -18.36 11.50 2.86
N MET A 165 -19.64 11.14 2.74
CA MET A 165 -20.15 10.38 1.59
C MET A 165 -19.94 11.10 0.25
N LYS A 166 -20.17 12.43 0.22
CA LYS A 166 -19.95 13.24 -1.00
C LYS A 166 -18.48 13.25 -1.43
N ILE A 167 -17.55 13.29 -0.46
CA ILE A 167 -16.12 13.22 -0.73
C ILE A 167 -15.77 11.86 -1.33
N PHE A 168 -16.28 10.77 -0.77
CA PHE A 168 -16.04 9.41 -1.28
C PHE A 168 -16.61 9.21 -2.68
N GLU A 169 -17.82 9.69 -2.95
CA GLU A 169 -18.43 9.62 -4.28
C GLU A 169 -17.59 10.41 -5.29
N SER A 170 -17.17 11.64 -4.95
CA SER A 170 -16.30 12.43 -5.81
C SER A 170 -14.97 11.71 -6.09
N VAL A 171 -14.31 11.17 -5.06
CA VAL A 171 -13.06 10.43 -5.24
C VAL A 171 -13.29 9.17 -6.06
N ARG A 172 -14.41 8.46 -5.89
CA ARG A 172 -14.73 7.28 -6.71
C ARG A 172 -14.87 7.63 -8.19
N ASP A 173 -15.56 8.71 -8.50
CA ASP A 173 -15.75 9.19 -9.89
C ASP A 173 -14.43 9.58 -10.57
N ASP A 174 -13.44 9.96 -9.76
CA ASP A 174 -12.07 10.24 -10.19
C ASP A 174 -11.30 8.96 -10.60
N PHE A 175 -11.84 7.75 -10.42
CA PHE A 175 -11.20 6.49 -10.85
C PHE A 175 -12.05 5.63 -11.81
N VAL A 176 -13.38 5.66 -11.67
CA VAL A 176 -14.27 4.81 -12.49
C VAL A 176 -14.19 5.22 -13.97
N GLY A 177 -13.81 4.27 -14.82
CA GLY A 177 -13.62 4.47 -16.25
C GLY A 177 -12.41 5.34 -16.61
N LYS A 178 -11.49 5.60 -15.67
CA LYS A 178 -10.37 6.52 -15.84
C LYS A 178 -9.05 5.80 -16.14
N THR A 179 -8.16 6.48 -16.87
CA THR A 179 -6.75 6.09 -16.96
C THR A 179 -5.99 6.68 -15.78
N VAL A 180 -5.33 5.82 -15.01
CA VAL A 180 -4.57 6.19 -13.81
C VAL A 180 -3.07 6.11 -14.11
N LEU A 181 -2.30 7.13 -13.70
CA LEU A 181 -0.83 7.14 -13.73
C LEU A 181 -0.30 7.08 -12.30
N GLU A 182 0.51 6.08 -11.99
CA GLU A 182 1.24 5.97 -10.72
C GLU A 182 2.65 6.54 -10.90
N LEU A 183 2.95 7.65 -10.21
CA LEU A 183 4.29 8.26 -10.18
C LEU A 183 5.11 7.68 -9.04
N GLY A 184 6.38 7.36 -9.30
CA GLY A 184 7.30 6.82 -8.28
C GLY A 184 6.76 5.53 -7.67
N CYS A 185 6.34 4.59 -8.52
CA CYS A 185 5.59 3.42 -8.09
C CYS A 185 6.39 2.46 -7.19
N GLY A 186 7.73 2.54 -7.18
CA GLY A 186 8.56 1.71 -6.32
C GLY A 186 8.34 0.22 -6.59
N THR A 187 7.78 -0.48 -5.61
CA THR A 187 7.40 -1.89 -5.71
C THR A 187 6.16 -2.14 -6.59
N GLY A 188 5.41 -1.09 -6.93
CA GLY A 188 4.13 -1.14 -7.67
C GLY A 188 2.92 -1.40 -6.79
N PHE A 189 3.07 -1.30 -5.47
CA PHE A 189 2.05 -1.77 -4.53
C PHE A 189 0.67 -1.15 -4.75
N VAL A 190 0.57 0.18 -4.92
CA VAL A 190 -0.71 0.89 -5.03
C VAL A 190 -1.44 0.45 -6.30
N GLY A 191 -0.76 0.51 -7.46
CA GLY A 191 -1.37 0.11 -8.72
C GLY A 191 -1.69 -1.38 -8.81
N ILE A 192 -0.87 -2.27 -8.24
CA ILE A 192 -1.14 -3.72 -8.18
C ILE A 192 -2.41 -3.96 -7.36
N TYR A 193 -2.52 -3.34 -6.18
CA TYR A 193 -3.71 -3.45 -5.35
C TYR A 193 -4.96 -2.99 -6.11
N MET A 194 -4.89 -1.81 -6.74
CA MET A 194 -5.99 -1.24 -7.51
C MET A 194 -6.41 -2.14 -8.69
N LEU A 195 -5.47 -2.68 -9.46
CA LEU A 195 -5.79 -3.57 -10.57
C LEU A 195 -6.40 -4.89 -10.09
N LYS A 196 -5.83 -5.48 -9.03
CA LYS A 196 -6.28 -6.77 -8.48
C LYS A 196 -7.71 -6.71 -7.96
N ARG A 197 -8.11 -5.59 -7.34
CA ARG A 197 -9.46 -5.41 -6.78
C ARG A 197 -10.44 -4.75 -7.74
N PHE A 198 -9.98 -3.70 -8.40
CA PHE A 198 -10.82 -2.71 -9.07
C PHE A 198 -10.51 -2.60 -10.57
N GLY A 199 -9.76 -3.54 -11.14
CA GLY A 199 -9.38 -3.51 -12.57
C GLY A 199 -10.57 -3.47 -13.54
N SER A 200 -11.75 -3.93 -13.11
CA SER A 200 -13.01 -3.78 -13.86
C SER A 200 -13.57 -2.35 -13.84
N LEU A 201 -13.32 -1.59 -12.76
CA LEU A 201 -13.72 -0.20 -12.61
C LEU A 201 -12.76 0.74 -13.36
N LEU A 202 -11.47 0.39 -13.45
CA LEU A 202 -10.46 1.22 -14.12
C LEU A 202 -10.46 1.01 -15.63
N LYS A 203 -10.17 2.07 -16.38
CA LYS A 203 -9.92 1.95 -17.84
C LYS A 203 -8.54 1.37 -18.11
N HIS A 204 -7.52 1.96 -17.48
CA HIS A 204 -6.11 1.60 -17.67
C HIS A 204 -5.27 2.09 -16.49
N LEU A 205 -4.16 1.41 -16.16
CA LEU A 205 -3.20 1.87 -15.14
C LEU A 205 -1.77 1.90 -15.69
N ILE A 206 -1.04 2.99 -15.47
CA ILE A 206 0.34 3.18 -15.94
C ILE A 206 1.25 3.24 -14.73
N PHE A 207 2.13 2.26 -14.57
CA PHE A 207 3.17 2.27 -13.54
C PHE A 207 4.39 3.03 -14.05
N THR A 208 4.86 4.01 -13.29
CA THR A 208 6.08 4.73 -13.62
C THR A 208 7.03 4.92 -12.46
N ASP A 209 8.31 4.84 -12.75
CA ASP A 209 9.41 5.10 -11.83
C ASP A 209 10.64 5.58 -12.63
N GLY A 210 11.52 6.34 -11.98
CA GLY A 210 12.77 6.80 -12.59
C GLY A 210 13.84 5.70 -12.65
N ASP A 211 13.84 4.78 -11.68
CA ASP A 211 14.85 3.72 -11.60
C ASP A 211 14.51 2.55 -12.53
N THR A 212 15.38 2.30 -13.50
CA THR A 212 15.22 1.19 -14.47
C THR A 212 15.19 -0.17 -13.79
N GLN A 213 15.91 -0.37 -12.69
CA GLN A 213 15.88 -1.63 -11.95
C GLN A 213 14.51 -1.90 -11.32
N LEU A 214 13.78 -0.87 -10.91
CA LEU A 214 12.42 -1.01 -10.38
C LEU A 214 11.43 -1.33 -11.50
N ILE A 215 11.58 -0.67 -12.65
CA ILE A 215 10.82 -0.98 -13.86
C ILE A 215 11.00 -2.43 -14.29
N ASP A 216 12.24 -2.93 -14.35
CA ASP A 216 12.55 -4.31 -14.73
C ASP A 216 11.93 -5.34 -13.76
N ARG A 217 11.89 -4.99 -12.46
CA ARG A 217 11.32 -5.83 -11.40
C ARG A 217 9.80 -5.81 -11.35
N MET A 218 9.15 -4.82 -11.95
CA MET A 218 7.69 -4.69 -11.93
C MET A 218 6.99 -5.93 -12.48
N SER A 219 7.53 -6.53 -13.55
CA SER A 219 7.02 -7.77 -14.15
C SER A 219 6.91 -8.91 -13.13
N SER A 220 7.90 -9.04 -12.24
CA SER A 220 7.90 -10.02 -11.15
C SER A 220 6.78 -9.77 -10.16
N ASN A 221 6.58 -8.52 -9.72
CA ASN A 221 5.53 -8.19 -8.74
C ASN A 221 4.13 -8.31 -9.33
N LEU A 222 3.94 -7.94 -10.60
CA LEU A 222 2.69 -8.18 -11.33
C LEU A 222 2.37 -9.68 -11.39
N ASN A 223 3.34 -10.51 -11.78
CA ASN A 223 3.16 -11.96 -11.89
C ASN A 223 2.85 -12.63 -10.54
N LEU A 224 3.40 -12.14 -9.43
CA LEU A 224 3.06 -12.61 -8.07
C LEU A 224 1.58 -12.37 -7.70
N ASN A 225 0.88 -11.53 -8.46
CA ASN A 225 -0.50 -11.14 -8.24
C ASN A 225 -1.44 -11.54 -9.39
N ASP A 226 -1.01 -12.48 -10.23
CA ASP A 226 -1.76 -12.96 -11.39
C ASP A 226 -2.09 -11.84 -12.40
N LEU A 227 -1.28 -10.77 -12.41
CA LEU A 227 -1.36 -9.68 -13.37
C LEU A 227 -0.27 -9.88 -14.44
N SER A 228 -0.67 -9.94 -15.70
CA SER A 228 0.27 -10.00 -16.82
C SER A 228 0.72 -8.61 -17.24
N VAL A 229 2.03 -8.43 -17.44
CA VAL A 229 2.60 -7.19 -17.98
C VAL A 229 2.11 -6.90 -19.41
N ASP A 230 1.70 -7.92 -20.15
CA ASP A 230 1.17 -7.82 -21.52
C ASP A 230 -0.34 -7.49 -21.56
N SER A 231 -0.96 -7.32 -20.38
CA SER A 231 -2.37 -6.97 -20.27
C SER A 231 -2.64 -5.59 -20.85
N LYS A 232 -3.65 -5.47 -21.72
CA LYS A 232 -4.12 -4.19 -22.26
C LYS A 232 -4.69 -3.23 -21.20
N LYS A 233 -4.83 -3.69 -19.96
CA LYS A 233 -5.30 -2.89 -18.81
C LYS A 233 -4.19 -2.12 -18.13
N LEU A 234 -2.93 -2.41 -18.42
CA LEU A 234 -1.81 -1.75 -17.77
C LEU A 234 -0.63 -1.50 -18.71
N GLN A 235 0.23 -0.59 -18.29
CA GLN A 235 1.53 -0.33 -18.91
C GLN A 235 2.55 -0.08 -17.81
N VAL A 236 3.79 -0.52 -18.03
CA VAL A 236 4.93 -0.18 -17.18
C VAL A 236 5.91 0.63 -18.04
N ARG A 237 6.38 1.76 -17.53
CA ARG A 237 7.29 2.65 -18.26
C ARG A 237 8.19 3.44 -17.32
N LYS A 238 9.44 3.67 -17.72
CA LYS A 238 10.33 4.62 -17.04
C LYS A 238 9.82 6.06 -17.20
N LEU A 239 9.83 6.81 -16.11
CA LEU A 239 9.58 8.26 -16.09
C LEU A 239 10.49 8.88 -15.04
N TRP A 240 11.58 9.50 -15.46
CA TRP A 240 12.43 10.34 -14.63
C TRP A 240 11.91 11.78 -14.66
N TRP A 241 11.51 12.32 -13.50
CA TRP A 241 10.95 13.67 -13.43
C TRP A 241 12.00 14.72 -13.82
N GLY A 242 11.58 15.74 -14.56
CA GLY A 242 12.48 16.77 -15.12
C GLY A 242 13.31 16.32 -16.34
N GLU A 243 13.25 15.04 -16.75
CA GLU A 243 14.00 14.53 -17.91
C GLU A 243 13.12 13.85 -18.96
N ASP A 244 12.20 12.97 -18.55
CA ASP A 244 11.37 12.16 -19.45
C ASP A 244 9.98 12.79 -19.67
N ASP A 245 9.49 12.74 -20.92
CA ASP A 245 8.14 13.20 -21.25
C ASP A 245 7.05 12.33 -20.60
N LEU A 246 5.95 12.99 -20.18
CA LEU A 246 4.73 12.32 -19.77
C LEU A 246 4.18 11.35 -20.84
N PRO A 247 3.43 10.31 -20.45
CA PRO A 247 2.82 9.40 -21.42
C PRO A 247 1.92 10.14 -22.42
N MET A 248 2.12 9.88 -23.73
CA MET A 248 1.28 10.45 -24.80
C MET A 248 -0.20 10.06 -24.68
N GLN A 249 -0.50 8.96 -23.99
CA GLN A 249 -1.88 8.55 -23.78
C GLN A 249 -2.57 9.43 -22.74
N ARG A 250 -3.86 9.69 -22.95
CA ARG A 250 -4.64 10.46 -21.99
C ARG A 250 -4.68 9.78 -20.63
N VAL A 251 -4.15 10.49 -19.63
CA VAL A 251 -4.27 10.21 -18.20
C VAL A 251 -5.37 11.12 -17.64
N ASP A 252 -6.21 10.58 -16.77
CA ASP A 252 -7.25 11.37 -16.10
C ASP A 252 -6.90 11.63 -14.62
N THR A 253 -6.19 10.70 -13.98
CA THR A 253 -5.91 10.70 -12.55
C THR A 253 -4.47 10.26 -12.27
N ILE A 254 -3.79 10.99 -11.38
CA ILE A 254 -2.46 10.61 -10.87
C ILE A 254 -2.60 10.04 -9.46
N VAL A 255 -1.81 9.02 -9.15
CA VAL A 255 -1.58 8.54 -7.78
C VAL A 255 -0.09 8.50 -7.50
N ALA A 256 0.32 8.79 -6.27
CA ALA A 256 1.70 8.65 -5.85
C ALA A 256 1.76 8.39 -4.34
N ALA A 257 2.74 7.62 -3.89
CA ALA A 257 2.92 7.31 -2.48
C ALA A 257 4.38 7.43 -2.08
N ASP A 258 4.61 8.20 -1.02
CA ASP A 258 5.92 8.49 -0.44
C ASP A 258 6.94 9.07 -1.43
N VAL A 259 6.47 9.94 -2.34
CA VAL A 259 7.29 10.60 -3.38
C VAL A 259 7.87 11.96 -2.94
N THR A 260 7.47 12.45 -1.77
CA THR A 260 7.91 13.73 -1.20
C THR A 260 8.91 13.51 -0.05
N TYR A 261 9.85 12.58 -0.23
CA TYR A 261 10.78 12.17 0.83
C TYR A 261 12.04 13.04 0.91
N ASP A 262 12.41 13.72 -0.18
CA ASP A 262 13.56 14.61 -0.29
C ASP A 262 13.12 15.95 -0.88
N ALA A 263 13.57 17.07 -0.31
CA ALA A 263 13.19 18.39 -0.79
C ALA A 263 13.75 18.70 -2.19
N SER A 264 14.82 18.02 -2.61
CA SER A 264 15.45 18.20 -3.93
C SER A 264 14.61 17.66 -5.09
N VAL A 265 13.72 16.68 -4.87
CA VAL A 265 12.87 16.10 -5.93
C VAL A 265 11.50 16.80 -6.05
N ILE A 266 11.15 17.64 -5.07
CA ILE A 266 9.87 18.35 -5.04
C ILE A 266 9.67 19.29 -6.24
N PRO A 267 10.67 20.08 -6.68
CA PRO A 267 10.50 20.95 -7.85
C PRO A 267 10.12 20.15 -9.10
N ASP A 268 10.83 19.04 -9.37
CA ASP A 268 10.57 18.20 -10.55
C ASP A 268 9.19 17.52 -10.47
N LEU A 269 8.77 17.08 -9.27
CA LEU A 269 7.43 16.53 -9.06
C LEU A 269 6.34 17.59 -9.30
N ALA A 270 6.56 18.83 -8.84
CA ALA A 270 5.62 19.92 -9.05
C ALA A 270 5.52 20.30 -10.53
N GLU A 271 6.65 20.31 -11.26
CA GLU A 271 6.69 20.55 -12.70
C GLU A 271 5.93 19.47 -13.48
N VAL A 272 6.08 18.19 -13.11
CA VAL A 272 5.30 17.09 -13.70
C VAL A 272 3.79 17.28 -13.50
N LEU A 273 3.36 17.74 -12.32
CA LEU A 273 1.95 18.03 -12.07
C LEU A 273 1.47 19.25 -12.85
N ASP A 274 2.28 20.30 -12.94
CA ASP A 274 2.01 21.49 -13.75
C ASP A 274 1.85 21.12 -15.22
N GLU A 275 2.80 20.40 -15.80
CA GLU A 275 2.71 19.92 -17.19
C GLU A 275 1.43 19.11 -17.42
N ALA A 276 1.11 18.19 -16.50
CA ALA A 276 -0.06 17.32 -16.58
C ALA A 276 -1.41 18.07 -16.45
N MET A 277 -1.46 19.14 -15.63
CA MET A 277 -2.71 19.85 -15.29
C MET A 277 -2.90 21.16 -16.04
N SER A 278 -1.85 21.91 -16.37
CA SER A 278 -1.93 23.21 -17.04
C SER A 278 -2.20 23.10 -18.53
N GLN A 279 -1.67 22.06 -19.18
CA GLN A 279 -1.76 21.98 -20.63
C GLN A 279 -3.19 21.62 -21.07
N ASP A 280 -3.73 22.44 -21.98
CA ASP A 280 -4.89 22.09 -22.80
C ASP A 280 -4.44 21.61 -24.19
N ASN A 281 -3.37 20.81 -24.19
CA ASN A 281 -2.65 20.47 -25.39
C ASN A 281 -3.18 19.14 -25.93
N LYS A 282 -3.62 19.12 -27.19
CA LYS A 282 -4.24 17.95 -27.85
C LYS A 282 -3.33 16.70 -27.90
N VAL A 283 -2.06 16.83 -27.50
CA VAL A 283 -1.00 15.81 -27.51
C VAL A 283 -0.99 14.98 -26.22
N TYR A 284 -1.23 15.59 -25.06
CA TYR A 284 -1.24 14.94 -23.75
C TYR A 284 -2.61 15.16 -23.12
N GLY A 285 -3.28 14.08 -22.71
CA GLY A 285 -4.64 14.22 -22.17
C GLY A 285 -4.68 14.98 -20.83
N ARG A 286 -5.83 15.57 -20.52
CA ARG A 286 -6.05 16.36 -19.30
C ARG A 286 -6.05 15.49 -18.04
N VAL A 287 -5.08 15.67 -17.16
CA VAL A 287 -5.16 15.16 -15.78
C VAL A 287 -6.07 16.09 -14.99
N ASN A 288 -7.11 15.53 -14.37
CA ASN A 288 -8.09 16.30 -13.59
C ASN A 288 -7.73 16.36 -12.11
N VAL A 289 -7.05 15.33 -11.62
CA VAL A 289 -6.79 15.17 -10.19
C VAL A 289 -5.56 14.31 -9.91
N ALA A 290 -4.86 14.60 -8.83
CA ALA A 290 -3.81 13.76 -8.26
C ALA A 290 -4.09 13.44 -6.80
N TYR A 291 -3.76 12.21 -6.39
CA TYR A 291 -3.79 11.74 -5.00
C TYR A 291 -2.38 11.37 -4.57
N ILE A 292 -1.80 12.14 -3.65
CA ILE A 292 -0.43 11.95 -3.20
C ILE A 292 -0.44 11.66 -1.70
N ALA A 293 0.03 10.49 -1.30
CA ALA A 293 0.23 10.14 0.10
C ALA A 293 1.67 10.43 0.52
N ALA A 294 1.87 11.21 1.58
CA ALA A 294 3.18 11.62 2.06
C ALA A 294 3.37 11.27 3.54
N THR A 295 4.47 10.60 3.87
CA THR A 295 4.89 10.39 5.26
C THR A 295 5.68 11.61 5.76
N ILE A 296 5.22 12.23 6.84
CA ILE A 296 5.77 13.47 7.42
C ILE A 296 7.01 13.14 8.28
N ARG A 297 8.14 12.80 7.63
CA ARG A 297 9.40 12.48 8.33
C ARG A 297 10.23 13.72 8.69
N ASN A 298 10.06 14.80 7.92
CA ASN A 298 10.82 16.03 8.06
C ASN A 298 9.88 17.22 7.79
N GLU A 299 9.80 18.14 8.75
CA GLU A 299 8.92 19.33 8.66
C GLU A 299 9.34 20.30 7.55
N VAL A 300 10.63 20.41 7.25
CA VAL A 300 11.14 21.26 6.16
C VAL A 300 10.70 20.70 4.82
N THR A 301 10.88 19.39 4.60
CA THR A 301 10.49 18.74 3.33
C THR A 301 8.99 18.91 3.06
N ILE A 302 8.13 18.68 4.06
CA ILE A 302 6.69 18.83 3.83
C ILE A 302 6.29 20.29 3.65
N LYS A 303 6.94 21.22 4.35
CA LYS A 303 6.69 22.66 4.16
C LYS A 303 7.05 23.10 2.74
N THR A 304 8.17 22.60 2.20
CA THR A 304 8.53 22.83 0.80
C THR A 304 7.48 22.25 -0.15
N TRP A 305 6.98 21.03 0.11
CA TRP A 305 5.91 20.44 -0.70
C TRP A 305 4.65 21.30 -0.72
N GLU A 306 4.19 21.72 0.46
CA GLU A 306 2.99 22.56 0.60
C GLU A 306 3.18 23.96 0.01
N GLU A 307 4.40 24.51 0.01
CA GLU A 307 4.75 25.77 -0.67
C GLU A 307 4.58 25.64 -2.20
N TYR A 308 5.05 24.56 -2.82
CA TYR A 308 4.83 24.32 -4.26
C TYR A 308 3.35 24.11 -4.60
N LEU A 309 2.60 23.41 -3.75
CA LEU A 309 1.15 23.26 -3.93
C LEU A 309 0.43 24.61 -3.84
N GLU A 310 0.87 25.50 -2.95
CA GLU A 310 0.32 26.85 -2.81
C GLU A 310 0.68 27.73 -4.01
N MET A 311 1.90 27.62 -4.56
CA MET A 311 2.27 28.33 -5.79
C MET A 311 1.34 27.97 -6.95
N GLY A 312 1.12 26.67 -7.22
CA GLY A 312 0.20 26.28 -8.29
C GLY A 312 -1.27 26.63 -8.02
N ARG A 313 -1.66 26.81 -6.75
CA ARG A 313 -2.97 27.40 -6.39
C ARG A 313 -3.04 28.88 -6.74
N GLN A 314 -1.99 29.65 -6.45
CA GLN A 314 -1.90 31.08 -6.79
C GLN A 314 -1.89 31.30 -8.30
N ASP A 315 -1.22 30.42 -9.03
CA ASP A 315 -1.17 30.41 -10.50
C ASP A 315 -2.44 29.84 -11.15
N LYS A 316 -3.44 29.43 -10.34
CA LYS A 316 -4.73 28.89 -10.76
C LYS A 316 -4.62 27.63 -11.61
N ILE A 317 -3.59 26.82 -11.39
CA ILE A 317 -3.42 25.53 -12.05
C ILE A 317 -4.31 24.49 -11.35
N TRP A 318 -4.28 24.47 -10.03
CA TRP A 318 -5.03 23.52 -9.20
C TRP A 318 -5.53 24.14 -7.90
N THR A 319 -6.47 23.46 -7.25
CA THR A 319 -6.71 23.57 -5.81
C THR A 319 -6.16 22.33 -5.12
N TRP A 320 -5.93 22.40 -3.82
CA TRP A 320 -5.47 21.24 -3.07
C TRP A 320 -6.03 21.23 -1.66
N GLU A 321 -6.21 20.04 -1.10
CA GLU A 321 -6.65 19.81 0.28
C GLU A 321 -6.08 18.50 0.82
N ILE A 322 -6.00 18.36 2.15
CA ILE A 322 -5.69 17.09 2.80
C ILE A 322 -7.04 16.39 3.04
N ILE A 323 -7.28 15.29 2.34
CA ILE A 323 -8.53 14.53 2.44
C ILE A 323 -8.50 13.46 3.51
N GLU A 324 -7.29 13.10 3.98
CA GLU A 324 -7.11 12.10 5.02
C GLU A 324 -5.72 12.20 5.68
N SER A 325 -5.61 11.92 6.98
CA SER A 325 -4.30 11.95 7.66
C SER A 325 -4.24 11.07 8.91
N THR A 326 -3.25 10.18 9.06
CA THR A 326 -3.10 9.17 10.16
C THR A 326 -3.15 9.71 11.59
N LYS A 327 -2.96 11.02 11.78
CA LYS A 327 -3.05 11.70 13.06
C LYS A 327 -4.44 12.28 13.34
N ASP A 328 -5.04 12.90 12.34
CA ASP A 328 -6.33 13.59 12.42
C ASP A 328 -7.29 12.98 11.38
N PRO A 329 -7.82 11.78 11.65
CA PRO A 329 -8.66 11.09 10.69
C PRO A 329 -9.88 11.89 10.28
N VAL A 330 -10.11 11.96 8.99
CA VAL A 330 -11.38 12.42 8.43
C VAL A 330 -12.36 11.26 8.29
N CYS A 331 -11.88 10.08 7.87
CA CYS A 331 -12.76 8.95 7.52
C CYS A 331 -12.75 7.81 8.54
N TRP A 332 -11.66 7.62 9.30
CA TRP A 332 -11.55 6.56 10.31
C TRP A 332 -11.83 7.12 11.71
N LYS A 333 -12.90 6.68 12.39
CA LYS A 333 -13.23 7.16 13.75
C LYS A 333 -12.17 6.87 14.83
N THR A 334 -11.06 6.21 14.49
CA THR A 334 -10.05 5.70 15.44
C THR A 334 -8.67 6.04 14.92
N SER A 335 -7.83 6.75 15.69
CA SER A 335 -6.50 7.14 15.18
C SER A 335 -5.57 5.93 15.02
N LEU A 336 -4.83 5.86 13.91
CA LEU A 336 -3.79 4.85 13.64
C LEU A 336 -2.71 4.79 14.74
N GLN A 337 -2.52 5.88 15.48
CA GLN A 337 -1.58 5.95 16.61
C GLN A 337 -2.06 5.15 17.84
N SER A 338 -3.37 4.98 18.01
CA SER A 338 -3.95 4.28 19.16
C SER A 338 -3.98 2.75 18.99
N THR A 339 -4.02 2.28 17.75
CA THR A 339 -4.02 0.87 17.39
C THR A 339 -2.94 0.69 16.32
N ASN A 340 -1.79 0.09 16.65
CA ASN A 340 -0.70 -0.26 15.70
C ASN A 340 -1.13 -1.22 14.55
N GLN A 341 -2.43 -1.34 14.30
CA GLN A 341 -3.10 -2.27 13.42
C GLN A 341 -4.39 -1.57 12.93
N LEU A 342 -4.51 -1.36 11.63
CA LEU A 342 -5.83 -1.21 10.99
C LEU A 342 -6.29 -2.62 10.64
N ASP A 343 -6.84 -3.36 11.61
CA ASP A 343 -7.42 -4.73 11.58
C ASP A 343 -6.66 -5.87 10.85
N ASN A 344 -5.75 -5.60 9.91
CA ASN A 344 -5.18 -6.52 8.91
C ASN A 344 -3.80 -6.09 8.41
N ILE A 345 -3.47 -4.80 8.52
CA ILE A 345 -2.14 -4.27 8.19
C ILE A 345 -1.49 -3.78 9.45
N TRP A 346 -0.28 -4.29 9.67
CA TRP A 346 0.59 -3.82 10.71
C TRP A 346 1.38 -2.60 10.22
N TYR A 347 1.44 -1.59 11.06
CA TYR A 347 2.32 -0.44 10.90
C TYR A 347 3.39 -0.48 12.00
N PRO A 348 4.66 -0.15 11.70
CA PRO A 348 5.67 0.00 12.74
C PRO A 348 5.25 1.00 13.82
N VAL A 349 5.64 0.74 15.06
CA VAL A 349 5.43 1.69 16.15
C VAL A 349 6.20 2.97 15.87
N GLY A 350 5.53 4.12 16.01
CA GLY A 350 6.15 5.42 15.76
C GLY A 350 6.25 5.80 14.28
N VAL A 351 5.44 5.17 13.41
CA VAL A 351 5.22 5.69 12.05
C VAL A 351 4.76 7.14 12.17
N ALA A 352 5.44 8.01 11.42
CA ALA A 352 5.10 9.42 11.37
C ALA A 352 3.71 9.62 10.77
N GLU A 353 3.15 10.81 10.95
CA GLU A 353 1.89 11.19 10.30
C GLU A 353 1.99 10.91 8.78
N ILE A 354 0.94 10.36 8.18
CA ILE A 354 0.82 10.20 6.74
C ILE A 354 -0.40 10.98 6.30
N ARG A 355 -0.24 11.88 5.34
CA ARG A 355 -1.32 12.70 4.78
C ARG A 355 -1.60 12.29 3.35
N ILE A 356 -2.88 12.23 2.96
CA ILE A 356 -3.31 12.09 1.57
C ILE A 356 -3.78 13.46 1.08
N TYR A 357 -3.06 13.98 0.08
CA TYR A 357 -3.36 15.23 -0.59
C TYR A 357 -4.21 14.94 -1.83
N LYS A 358 -5.35 15.61 -1.97
CA LYS A 358 -6.10 15.71 -3.24
C LYS A 358 -5.72 17.02 -3.90
N ILE A 359 -5.22 16.94 -5.14
CA ILE A 359 -4.85 18.10 -5.95
C ILE A 359 -5.76 18.09 -7.17
N SER A 360 -6.66 19.07 -7.29
CA SER A 360 -7.70 19.10 -8.32
C SER A 360 -7.42 20.22 -9.30
N ARG A 361 -7.34 19.91 -10.59
CA ARG A 361 -7.14 20.90 -11.65
C ARG A 361 -8.25 21.95 -11.62
N VAL A 362 -7.88 23.22 -11.77
CA VAL A 362 -8.83 24.31 -12.01
C VAL A 362 -9.20 24.31 -13.49
N ILE A 363 -10.49 24.14 -13.78
CA ILE A 363 -11.01 24.27 -15.13
C ILE A 363 -11.49 25.72 -15.28
N GLU A 364 -10.72 26.55 -15.99
CA GLU A 364 -11.24 27.83 -16.46
C GLU A 364 -12.42 27.55 -17.39
N ARG A 365 -13.64 27.78 -16.90
CA ARG A 365 -14.81 27.89 -17.77
C ARG A 365 -14.58 29.14 -18.59
N ASN A 366 -14.05 28.99 -19.79
CA ASN A 366 -14.17 30.04 -20.81
C ASN A 366 -15.65 30.43 -20.83
N MET A 367 -15.93 31.67 -20.44
CA MET A 367 -17.25 32.26 -20.65
C MET A 367 -17.58 32.01 -22.11
N THR A 368 -18.70 31.32 -22.33
CA THR A 368 -19.35 31.21 -23.63
C THR A 368 -19.30 32.57 -24.30
N ILE A 369 -18.50 32.66 -25.37
CA ILE A 369 -18.61 33.76 -26.31
C ILE A 369 -20.03 33.66 -26.86
N GLU A 370 -20.72 34.78 -26.74
CA GLU A 370 -22.10 35.08 -27.13
C GLU A 370 -22.45 34.51 -28.53
N ASP A 371 -23.65 33.93 -28.63
CA ASP A 371 -24.39 33.84 -29.90
C ASP A 371 -25.25 35.10 -30.07
#